data_AF-A0A2N7W2E9-F1
#
_entry.id   AF-A0A2N7W2E9-F1
#
_cell.length_a   1.000
_cell.length_b   1.000
_cell.length_c   1.000
_cell.angle_alpha   90.00
_cell.angle_beta   90.00
_cell.angle_gamma   90.00
#
_symmetry.space_group_name_H-M   'P 1'
#
loop_
_entity.id
_entity.type
_entity.pdbx_description
1 polymer ?
#
loop_
_entity_poly.entity_id
_entity_poly.type
_entity_poly.pdbx_seq_one_letter_code
_entity_poly.pdbx_strand_id
1 'polypeptide(L)' 'MRKVLYVYKCAECGKRGEQHLDGDSHDGETSTCSACGASVTLEWDGGVVLETPQTIAAEAIARARECK' A
#
# COMPACT_ATOMS: atom_id res chain seq x y z
N MET A 1 -2.67 10.30 8.55
CA MET A 1 -2.25 8.89 8.69
C MET A 1 -1.68 8.47 7.35
N ARG A 2 -0.47 7.91 7.30
CA ARG A 2 0.16 7.47 6.04
C ARG A 2 -0.22 6.01 5.79
N LYS A 3 -0.73 5.73 4.59
CA LYS A 3 -1.00 4.36 4.15
C LYS A 3 0.30 3.73 3.63
N VAL A 4 0.62 2.55 4.13
CA VAL A 4 1.79 1.75 3.75
C VAL A 4 1.31 0.55 2.94
N LEU A 5 2.02 0.25 1.84
CA LEU A 5 1.76 -0.91 1.00
C LEU A 5 2.39 -2.15 1.63
N TYR A 6 1.56 -3.17 1.84
CA TYR A 6 1.94 -4.50 2.25
C TYR A 6 1.63 -5.48 1.13
N VAL A 7 2.52 -6.44 0.92
CA VAL A 7 2.33 -7.50 -0.07
C VAL A 7 2.22 -8.83 0.63
N TYR A 8 1.48 -9.75 0.03
CA TYR A 8 1.42 -11.13 0.51
C TYR A 8 1.39 -12.10 -0.65
N LYS A 9 1.86 -13.32 -0.39
CA LYS A 9 1.71 -14.46 -1.30
C LYS A 9 0.86 -15.52 -0.63
N CYS A 10 -0.29 -15.83 -1.23
CA CYS A 10 -1.14 -16.89 -0.75
C CYS A 10 -0.51 -18.25 -1.07
N ALA A 11 -0.34 -19.10 -0.05
CA ALA A 11 0.13 -20.48 -0.23
C ALA A 11 -0.95 -21.38 -0.86
N GLU A 12 -2.22 -21.12 -0.57
CA GLU A 12 -3.35 -21.93 -1.06
C GLU A 12 -3.60 -21.73 -2.56
N CYS A 13 -3.77 -20.48 -3.00
CA CYS A 13 -4.08 -20.18 -4.39
C CYS A 13 -2.86 -19.76 -5.22
N GLY A 14 -1.70 -19.59 -4.59
CA GLY A 14 -0.46 -19.14 -5.24
C GLY A 14 -0.47 -17.68 -5.70
N LYS A 15 -1.59 -16.96 -5.55
CA LYS A 15 -1.72 -15.56 -5.98
C LYS A 15 -1.07 -14.61 -4.99
N ARG A 16 -0.50 -13.54 -5.52
CA ARG A 16 -0.03 -12.39 -4.75
C ARG A 16 -1.12 -11.33 -4.68
N GLY A 17 -1.21 -10.66 -3.54
CA GLY A 17 -2.08 -9.52 -3.34
C GLY A 17 -1.35 -8.40 -2.61
N GLU A 18 -1.95 -7.23 -2.66
CA GLU A 18 -1.45 -6.02 -2.01
C GLU A 18 -2.54 -5.41 -1.12
N GLN A 19 -2.13 -4.87 0.02
CA GLN A 19 -3.00 -4.29 1.03
C GLN A 19 -2.40 -2.99 1.53
N HIS A 20 -3.23 -1.95 1.65
CA HIS A 20 -2.81 -0.67 2.20
C HIS A 20 -3.27 -0.57 3.65
N LEU A 21 -2.32 -0.57 4.60
CA LEU A 21 -2.60 -0.44 6.03
C LEU A 21 -2.07 0.88 6.57
N ASP A 22 -2.61 1.31 7.70
CA ASP A 22 -2.21 2.55 8.36
C ASP A 22 -0.98 2.32 9.23
N GLY A 23 0.15 2.93 8.85
CA GLY A 23 1.43 2.76 9.53
C GLY A 23 2.21 1.49 9.13
N ASP A 24 3.44 1.40 9.62
CA ASP A 24 4.40 0.33 9.32
C ASP A 24 4.41 -0.83 10.36
N SER A 25 3.56 -0.74 11.39
CA SER A 25 3.51 -1.72 12.49
C SER A 25 2.78 -3.03 12.20
N HIS A 26 2.29 -3.23 10.97
CA HIS A 26 1.54 -4.41 10.55
C HIS A 26 2.41 -5.46 9.83
N ASP A 27 3.74 -5.32 9.87
CA ASP A 27 4.65 -6.32 9.34
C ASP A 27 4.50 -7.67 10.08
N GLY A 28 4.38 -8.75 9.31
CA GLY A 28 4.14 -10.09 9.84
C GLY A 28 2.70 -10.36 10.31
N GLU A 29 1.77 -9.41 10.13
CA GLU A 29 0.38 -9.60 10.53
C GLU A 29 -0.34 -10.58 9.57
N THR A 30 -1.16 -11.46 10.14
CA THR A 30 -2.04 -12.34 9.35
C THR A 30 -3.21 -11.56 8.78
N SER A 31 -3.32 -11.52 7.46
CA SER A 31 -4.44 -10.96 6.72
C SER A 31 -5.15 -12.04 5.90
N THR A 32 -6.18 -11.63 5.18
CA THR A 32 -7.03 -12.53 4.41
C THR A 32 -6.80 -12.34 2.92
N CYS A 33 -6.55 -13.43 2.19
CA CYS A 33 -6.38 -13.36 0.75
C CYS A 33 -7.68 -12.92 0.07
N SER A 34 -7.63 -11.84 -0.71
CA SER A 34 -8.80 -11.31 -1.43
C SER A 34 -9.30 -12.24 -2.55
N ALA A 35 -8.49 -13.21 -2.98
CA ALA A 35 -8.84 -14.14 -4.04
C ALA A 35 -9.54 -15.42 -3.53
N CYS A 36 -9.11 -15.95 -2.38
CA CYS A 36 -9.62 -17.24 -1.87
C CYS A 36 -10.07 -17.21 -0.41
N GLY A 37 -9.85 -16.12 0.33
CA GLY A 37 -10.21 -16.01 1.74
C GLY A 37 -9.25 -16.70 2.71
N ALA A 38 -8.13 -17.26 2.24
CA ALA A 38 -7.16 -17.94 3.09
C ALA A 38 -6.34 -16.97 3.94
N SER A 39 -5.87 -17.45 5.10
CA SER A 39 -4.93 -16.72 5.97
C SER A 39 -3.58 -16.57 5.27
N VAL A 40 -3.08 -15.33 5.18
CA VAL A 40 -1.81 -15.00 4.55
C VAL A 40 -1.01 -14.07 5.45
N THR A 41 0.30 -14.25 5.49
CA THR A 41 1.19 -13.33 6.22
C THR A 41 1.49 -12.12 5.35
N LEU A 42 1.24 -10.92 5.88
CA LEU A 42 1.64 -9.68 5.25
C LEU A 42 3.14 -9.48 5.46
N GLU A 43 3.84 -9.22 4.37
CA GLU A 43 5.24 -8.84 4.37
C GLU A 43 5.31 -7.38 3.94
N TRP A 44 6.06 -6.58 4.71
CA TRP A 44 6.37 -5.23 4.29
C TRP A 44 7.42 -5.25 3.17
N ASP A 45 7.06 -4.76 1.97
CA ASP A 45 7.94 -4.70 0.80
C ASP A 45 9.04 -3.61 0.90
N GLY A 46 9.32 -3.08 2.10
CA GLY A 46 10.43 -2.14 2.32
C GLY A 46 10.25 -0.74 1.71
N GLY A 47 9.02 -0.32 1.43
CA GLY A 47 8.64 1.09 1.34
C GLY A 47 9.19 1.87 0.14
N VAL A 48 8.50 1.78 -1.00
CA VAL A 48 8.25 2.97 -1.81
C VAL A 48 6.80 3.39 -1.57
N VAL A 49 6.60 4.54 -0.94
CA VAL A 49 5.33 5.24 -1.07
C VAL A 49 5.25 5.61 -2.54
N LEU A 50 4.52 4.84 -3.33
CA LEU A 50 4.14 5.26 -4.67
C LEU A 50 3.20 6.45 -4.48
N GLU A 51 3.80 7.64 -4.40
CA GLU A 51 3.05 8.89 -4.55
C GLU A 51 2.34 8.80 -5.89
N THR A 52 1.07 8.43 -5.85
CA THR A 52 0.25 8.36 -7.05
C THR A 52 0.34 9.72 -7.75
N PRO A 53 0.38 9.78 -9.09
CA PRO A 53 0.60 11.03 -9.83
C PRO A 53 -0.42 12.14 -9.52
N GLN A 54 -1.53 11.82 -8.84
CA GLN A 54 -2.51 12.79 -8.36
C GLN A 54 -1.96 13.69 -7.25
N THR A 55 -1.07 13.19 -6.39
CA THR A 55 -0.49 13.98 -5.28
C THR A 55 0.59 14.94 -5.79
N ILE A 56 1.47 14.48 -6.68
CA ILE A 56 2.52 15.32 -7.30
C ILE A 56 1.89 16.41 -8.19
N ALA A 57 0.85 16.07 -8.96
CA ALA A 57 0.15 17.03 -9.78
C ALA A 57 -0.61 18.07 -8.93
N ALA A 58 -1.27 17.66 -7.85
CA ALA A 58 -1.98 18.59 -6.97
C ALA A 58 -1.03 19.59 -6.29
N GLU A 59 0.14 19.14 -5.84
CA GLU A 59 1.14 20.01 -5.20
C GLU A 59 1.78 20.98 -6.20
N ALA A 60 2.08 20.52 -7.42
CA ALA A 60 2.54 21.38 -8.51
C ALA A 60 1.50 22.44 -8.90
N ILE A 61 0.22 22.06 -8.97
CA ILE A 61 -0.89 22.98 -9.26
C ILE A 61 -1.08 24.00 -8.11
N ALA A 62 -0.92 23.59 -6.85
CA ALA A 62 -1.01 24.50 -5.71
C ALA A 62 0.09 25.57 -5.74
N ARG A 63 1.36 25.17 -5.95
CA ARG A 63 2.50 26.09 -6.06
C ARG A 63 2.36 27.09 -7.20
N ALA A 64 1.78 26.67 -8.32
CA ALA A 64 1.52 27.55 -9.46
C ALA A 64 0.46 28.63 -9.16
N ARG A 65 -0.47 28.37 -8.23
CA ARG A 65 -1.54 29.33 -7.85
C ARG A 65 -1.09 30.37 -6.83
N GLU A 66 -0.01 30.12 -6.10
CA GLU A 66 0.58 31.03 -5.10
C GLU A 66 1.49 32.10 -5.74
N CYS A 67 1.86 31.95 -7.01
CA CYS A 67 2.72 32.87 -7.76
C CYS A 67 1.93 33.94 -8.54
N LYS A 68 0.68 34.20 -8.15
CA LYS A 68 -0.20 35.24 -8.74
C LYS A 68 -0.50 36.31 -7.71
#